data_AF-A0A424PJB1-F1
#
_entry.id   AF-A0A424PJB1-F1
#
_cell.length_a   1.000
_cell.length_b   1.000
_cell.length_c   1.000
_cell.angle_alpha   90.00
_cell.angle_beta   90.00
_cell.angle_gamma   90.00
#
_symmetry.space_group_name_H-M   'P 1'
#
loop_
_entity.id
_entity.type
_entity.pdbx_description
1 polymer ?
#
loop_
_entity_poly.entity_id
_entity_poly.type
_entity_poly.pdbx_seq_one_letter_code
_entity_poly.pdbx_strand_id
1 'polypeptide(L)'
;MSKDKTPEKVFIKNENLDEKMYRPSLHFSPKKNWMNDPNGMFYYKGKYHLYFQHHPYSNVWGPMHWGHAISKDLISWEEQPIALFPDNLGTIFSGSAVVDHNNTSGFGT
;
A
#
# COMPACT_ATOMS: atom_id res chain seq x y z
N MET A 1 -22.09 -19.34 -47.83
CA MET A 1 -22.03 -19.01 -46.39
C MET A 1 -21.06 -19.98 -45.72
N SER A 2 -19.87 -19.51 -45.38
CA SER A 2 -19.06 -20.06 -44.29
C SER A 2 -17.94 -19.04 -44.06
N LYS A 3 -18.10 -18.20 -43.04
CA LYS A 3 -17.02 -17.33 -42.57
C LYS A 3 -16.23 -18.17 -41.58
N ASP A 4 -15.01 -18.55 -41.95
CA ASP A 4 -14.04 -19.09 -41.00
C ASP A 4 -13.86 -18.07 -39.87
N LYS A 5 -14.37 -18.42 -38.69
CA LYS A 5 -14.07 -17.69 -37.45
C LYS A 5 -12.82 -18.34 -36.87
N THR A 6 -11.66 -17.71 -37.12
CA THR A 6 -10.47 -17.92 -36.29
C THR A 6 -10.85 -17.76 -34.82
N PRO A 7 -10.48 -18.70 -33.93
CA PRO A 7 -10.78 -18.56 -32.51
C PRO A 7 -10.06 -17.33 -31.94
N GLU A 8 -10.82 -16.46 -31.27
CA GLU A 8 -10.27 -15.33 -30.52
C GLU A 8 -9.21 -15.86 -29.55
N LYS A 9 -7.99 -15.32 -29.64
CA LYS A 9 -6.96 -15.53 -28.63
C LYS A 9 -7.48 -14.94 -27.32
N VAL A 10 -7.94 -15.81 -26.42
CA VAL A 10 -8.14 -15.46 -25.02
C VAL A 10 -6.77 -15.07 -24.46
N PHE A 11 -6.55 -13.78 -24.27
CA PHE A 11 -5.37 -13.28 -23.56
C PHE A 11 -5.54 -13.67 -22.09
N ILE A 12 -5.02 -14.83 -21.72
CA ILE A 12 -4.79 -15.15 -20.31
C ILE A 12 -3.74 -14.16 -19.84
N LYS A 13 -4.14 -13.27 -18.93
CA LYS A 13 -3.22 -12.40 -18.21
C LYS A 13 -2.26 -13.32 -17.48
N ASN A 14 -1.02 -13.44 -17.97
CA ASN A 14 0.03 -14.18 -17.28
C ASN A 14 0.27 -13.48 -15.95
N GLU A 15 -0.43 -13.92 -14.91
CA GLU A 15 -0.08 -13.60 -13.53
C GLU A 15 1.31 -14.17 -13.29
N ASN A 16 2.19 -13.36 -12.72
CA ASN A 16 3.57 -13.75 -12.49
C ASN A 16 3.59 -14.84 -11.41
N LEU A 17 3.80 -16.10 -11.81
CA LEU A 17 3.74 -17.26 -10.92
C LEU A 17 4.73 -17.13 -9.75
N ASP A 18 5.87 -16.50 -9.99
CA ASP A 18 6.89 -16.23 -8.97
C ASP A 18 6.37 -15.29 -7.87
N GLU A 19 5.61 -14.26 -8.24
CA GLU A 19 5.02 -13.32 -7.28
C GLU A 19 4.09 -14.05 -6.31
N LYS A 20 3.29 -15.00 -6.82
CA LYS A 20 2.38 -15.80 -6.00
C LYS A 20 3.12 -16.80 -5.10
N MET A 21 4.22 -17.38 -5.58
CA MET A 21 5.03 -18.34 -4.82
C MET A 21 5.71 -17.69 -3.61
N TYR A 22 6.21 -16.46 -3.77
CA TYR A 22 6.97 -15.77 -2.72
C TYR A 22 6.16 -14.77 -1.89
N ARG A 23 4.87 -14.54 -2.22
CA ARG A 23 4.02 -13.64 -1.45
C ARG A 23 3.79 -14.20 -0.04
N PRO A 24 4.14 -13.47 1.04
CA PRO A 24 3.93 -13.95 2.40
C PRO A 24 2.43 -14.10 2.70
N SER A 25 2.04 -15.24 3.26
CA SER A 25 0.64 -15.51 3.64
C SER A 25 0.22 -14.84 4.97
N LEU A 26 1.18 -14.51 5.83
CA LEU A 26 0.94 -13.99 7.19
C LEU A 26 1.50 -12.58 7.41
N HIS A 27 2.57 -12.21 6.73
CA HIS A 27 3.21 -10.90 6.90
C HIS A 27 2.60 -9.89 5.93
N PHE A 28 2.45 -8.64 6.37
CA PHE A 28 2.00 -7.58 5.49
C PHE A 28 2.97 -7.37 4.33
N SER A 29 2.43 -7.26 3.13
CA SER A 29 3.10 -6.77 1.92
C SER A 29 2.09 -5.95 1.11
N PRO A 30 2.50 -4.83 0.49
CA PRO A 30 1.59 -4.07 -0.36
C PRO A 30 1.11 -4.95 -1.51
N LYS A 31 -0.06 -4.63 -2.08
CA LYS A 31 -0.62 -5.36 -3.23
C LYS A 31 0.40 -5.46 -4.36
N LYS A 32 1.21 -4.42 -4.58
CA LYS A 32 2.23 -4.36 -5.64
C LYS A 32 3.43 -3.52 -5.19
N ASN A 33 4.54 -3.67 -5.92
CA ASN A 33 5.67 -2.74 -5.94
C ASN A 33 6.45 -2.62 -4.62
N TRP A 34 7.31 -1.61 -4.51
CA TRP A 34 8.35 -1.52 -3.48
C TRP A 34 7.84 -0.95 -2.15
N MET A 35 8.23 -1.57 -1.05
CA MET A 35 8.04 -1.08 0.32
C MET A 35 9.33 -1.22 1.12
N ASN A 36 9.61 -0.27 2.01
CA ASN A 36 10.63 -0.38 3.04
C ASN A 36 10.07 -0.10 4.44
N ASP A 37 10.53 0.95 5.12
CA ASP A 37 10.31 1.17 6.54
C ASP A 37 8.81 1.28 6.91
N PRO A 38 8.38 0.73 8.06
CA PRO A 38 7.09 1.07 8.64
C PRO A 38 7.08 2.52 9.12
N ASN A 39 5.95 3.20 8.97
CA ASN A 39 5.75 4.59 9.37
C ASN A 39 4.46 4.76 10.15
N GLY A 40 4.36 5.84 10.90
CA GLY A 40 3.08 6.35 11.39
C GLY A 40 2.21 5.35 12.14
N MET A 41 2.79 4.37 12.86
CA MET A 41 1.99 3.34 13.49
C MET A 41 1.26 3.88 14.73
N PHE A 42 -0.07 3.77 14.74
CA PHE A 42 -0.89 4.12 15.90
C PHE A 42 -2.15 3.26 15.97
N TYR A 43 -2.78 3.22 17.15
CA TYR A 43 -4.08 2.61 17.35
C TYR A 43 -5.12 3.70 17.63
N TYR A 44 -6.24 3.67 16.91
CA TYR A 44 -7.33 4.61 17.14
C TYR A 44 -8.68 3.98 16.78
N LYS A 45 -9.69 4.20 17.62
CA LYS A 45 -11.09 3.78 17.41
C LYS A 45 -11.23 2.32 16.91
N GLY A 46 -10.55 1.38 17.58
CA GLY A 46 -10.68 -0.05 17.26
C GLY A 46 -9.78 -0.56 16.15
N LYS A 47 -8.89 0.27 15.59
CA LYS A 47 -8.04 -0.09 14.45
C LYS A 47 -6.57 0.25 14.71
N TYR A 48 -5.69 -0.67 14.35
CA TYR A 48 -4.28 -0.42 14.15
C TYR A 48 -4.07 0.16 12.75
N HIS A 49 -3.30 1.24 12.67
CA HIS A 49 -2.87 1.85 11.43
C HIS A 49 -1.40 1.54 11.21
N LEU A 50 -1.07 1.02 10.03
CA LEU A 50 0.29 0.85 9.54
C LEU A 50 0.44 1.72 8.31
N TYR A 51 1.28 2.76 8.40
CA TYR A 51 1.80 3.42 7.22
C TYR A 51 3.15 2.79 6.87
N PHE A 52 3.61 2.98 5.65
CA PHE A 52 4.87 2.43 5.20
C PHE A 52 5.42 3.23 4.02
N GLN A 53 6.74 3.33 3.95
CA GLN A 53 7.41 3.91 2.80
C GLN A 53 7.11 3.05 1.56
N HIS A 54 6.53 3.66 0.53
CA HIS A 54 6.03 2.96 -0.66
C HIS A 54 6.41 3.67 -1.98
N HIS A 55 6.85 2.91 -2.98
CA HIS A 55 6.94 3.39 -4.36
C HIS A 55 5.92 2.65 -5.22
N PRO A 56 4.76 3.25 -5.54
CA PRO A 56 3.62 2.55 -6.13
C PRO A 56 3.74 2.26 -7.62
N TYR A 57 4.84 2.66 -8.27
CA TYR A 57 5.01 2.57 -9.72
C TYR A 57 6.16 1.64 -10.15
N SER A 58 6.97 1.15 -9.22
CA SER A 58 8.09 0.26 -9.54
C SER A 58 8.51 -0.63 -8.37
N ASN A 59 9.21 -1.72 -8.68
CA ASN A 59 9.78 -2.66 -7.71
C ASN A 59 11.21 -2.26 -7.26
N VAL A 60 11.60 -1.00 -7.44
CA VAL A 60 12.82 -0.41 -6.91
C VAL A 60 12.49 0.85 -6.13
N TRP A 61 13.41 1.30 -5.29
CA TRP A 61 13.30 2.57 -4.59
C TRP A 61 13.12 3.75 -5.57
N GLY A 62 12.31 4.75 -5.19
CA GLY A 62 11.99 5.89 -6.05
C GLY A 62 11.30 7.01 -5.29
N PRO A 63 10.50 7.88 -5.95
CA PRO A 63 9.69 8.89 -5.29
C PRO A 63 8.75 8.22 -4.27
N MET A 64 9.08 8.37 -3.00
CA MET A 64 8.39 7.66 -1.92
C MET A 64 7.11 8.36 -1.49
N HIS A 65 6.12 7.53 -1.22
CA HIS A 65 4.81 7.83 -0.69
C HIS A 65 4.68 7.19 0.70
N TRP A 66 3.70 7.62 1.48
CA TRP A 66 3.21 6.79 2.59
C TRP A 66 2.03 5.95 2.11
N GLY A 67 2.28 4.65 1.92
CA GLY A 67 1.21 3.66 1.83
C GLY A 67 0.50 3.52 3.18
N HIS A 68 -0.69 2.91 3.17
CA HIS A 68 -1.51 2.77 4.37
C HIS A 68 -2.25 1.43 4.37
N ALA A 69 -2.25 0.76 5.52
CA ALA A 69 -3.09 -0.39 5.80
C ALA A 69 -3.68 -0.29 7.21
N ILE A 70 -4.83 -0.91 7.40
CA ILE A 70 -5.50 -0.99 8.70
C ILE A 70 -5.74 -2.44 9.10
N SER A 71 -5.77 -2.69 10.40
CA SER A 71 -6.08 -4.00 10.97
C SER A 71 -6.84 -3.87 12.28
N LYS A 72 -7.62 -4.89 12.64
CA LYS A 72 -8.22 -5.01 13.98
C LYS A 72 -7.40 -5.91 14.91
N ASP A 73 -6.50 -6.73 14.37
CA ASP A 73 -5.85 -7.85 15.06
C ASP A 73 -4.33 -7.93 14.82
N LEU A 74 -3.75 -6.98 14.08
CA LEU A 74 -2.34 -6.94 13.64
C LEU A 74 -1.92 -8.08 12.69
N ILE A 75 -2.87 -8.90 12.24
CA ILE A 75 -2.64 -10.07 11.38
C ILE A 75 -3.34 -9.87 10.04
N SER A 76 -4.63 -9.59 10.09
CA SER A 76 -5.49 -9.38 8.94
C SER A 76 -5.45 -7.90 8.54
N TRP A 77 -4.73 -7.59 7.46
CA TRP A 77 -4.53 -6.23 6.99
C TRP A 77 -5.38 -5.91 5.76
N GLU A 78 -6.04 -4.76 5.78
CA GLU A 78 -6.75 -4.18 4.65
C GLU A 78 -5.97 -2.96 4.13
N GLU A 79 -5.33 -3.10 2.97
CA GLU A 79 -4.62 -1.99 2.32
C GLU A 79 -5.59 -0.90 1.84
N GLN A 80 -5.32 0.33 2.25
CA GLN A 80 -6.08 1.55 2.02
C GLN A 80 -5.44 2.37 0.88
N PRO A 81 -6.11 3.46 0.41
CA PRO A 81 -5.47 4.41 -0.50
C PRO A 81 -4.18 4.99 0.07
N ILE A 82 -3.26 5.40 -0.81
CA ILE A 82 -2.04 6.12 -0.43
C ILE A 82 -2.40 7.35 0.39
N ALA A 83 -1.69 7.56 1.50
CA ALA A 83 -1.99 8.60 2.46
C ALA A 83 -1.26 9.90 2.18
N LEU A 84 0.03 9.83 1.84
CA LEU A 84 0.85 11.00 1.51
C LEU A 84 1.59 10.79 0.20
N PHE A 85 1.56 11.81 -0.64
CA PHE A 85 2.23 11.86 -1.94
C PHE A 85 3.41 12.82 -1.87
N PRO A 86 4.55 12.50 -2.50
CA PRO A 86 5.63 13.47 -2.65
C PRO A 86 5.13 14.68 -3.45
N ASP A 87 5.66 15.85 -3.15
CA ASP A 87 5.31 17.10 -3.80
C ASP A 87 6.55 17.78 -4.40
N ASN A 88 6.43 19.04 -4.76
CA ASN A 88 7.52 19.82 -5.35
C ASN A 88 8.68 20.09 -4.36
N LEU A 89 8.49 19.86 -3.05
CA LEU A 89 9.54 19.96 -2.03
C LEU A 89 10.36 18.66 -1.94
N GLY A 90 9.88 17.56 -2.53
CA GLY A 90 10.62 16.33 -2.71
C GLY A 90 9.92 15.11 -2.14
N THR A 91 10.74 14.10 -1.85
CA THR A 91 10.26 12.79 -1.37
C THR A 91 9.92 12.83 0.11
N ILE A 92 8.86 12.11 0.50
CA ILE A 92 8.44 11.95 1.89
C ILE A 92 9.13 10.73 2.49
N PHE A 93 9.94 10.97 3.50
CA PHE A 93 10.70 9.94 4.19
C PHE A 93 9.94 9.43 5.43
N SER A 94 10.53 8.45 6.09
CA SER A 94 9.98 7.81 7.28
C SER A 94 9.65 8.80 8.39
N GLY A 95 8.63 8.47 9.19
CA GLY A 95 8.19 9.29 10.30
C GLY A 95 7.16 8.60 11.18
N SER A 96 6.64 9.33 12.15
CA SER A 96 5.69 8.87 13.15
C SER A 96 4.37 9.64 13.06
N ALA A 97 3.33 9.11 13.71
CA ALA A 97 2.02 9.73 13.81
C ALA A 97 1.50 9.57 15.25
N VAL A 98 0.72 10.55 15.69
CA VAL A 98 0.09 10.56 17.02
C VAL A 98 -1.36 10.99 16.90
N VAL A 99 -2.18 10.55 17.85
CA VAL A 99 -3.55 11.05 17.98
C VAL A 99 -3.52 12.24 18.94
N ASP A 100 -3.72 13.43 18.42
CA ASP A 100 -3.78 14.67 19.22
C ASP A 100 -5.16 14.80 19.90
N HIS A 101 -5.34 14.05 20.99
CA HIS A 101 -6.61 13.99 21.73
C HIS A 101 -7.10 15.34 22.28
N ASN A 102 -6.18 16.26 22.56
CA ASN A 102 -6.48 17.53 23.21
C ASN A 102 -6.46 18.71 22.24
N ASN A 103 -6.39 18.45 20.93
CA ASN A 103 -6.25 19.47 19.88
C ASN A 103 -5.12 20.48 20.19
N THR A 104 -4.00 19.99 20.72
CA THR A 104 -2.84 20.83 21.08
C THR A 104 -2.21 21.50 19.86
N SER A 105 -2.35 20.88 18.68
CA SER A 105 -1.93 21.44 17.39
C SER A 105 -2.90 22.48 16.82
N GLY A 106 -4.15 22.51 17.28
CA GLY A 106 -5.20 23.37 16.72
C GLY A 106 -5.74 22.93 15.34
N PHE A 107 -5.39 21.74 14.85
CA PHE A 107 -5.86 21.24 13.54
C PHE A 107 -7.23 20.56 13.58
N GLY A 108 -7.73 20.19 14.76
CA GLY A 108 -9.09 19.66 14.94
C GLY A 108 -10.15 20.75 14.96
N THR A 109 -11.35 20.42 14.48
CA THR A 109 -12.55 21.29 14.46
C THR A 109 -13.62 20.80 15.43
#